data_AF-A0A838JSH6-F1
#
_entry.id   AF-A0A838JSH6-F1
#
_cell.length_a   1.000
_cell.length_b   1.000
_cell.length_c   1.000
_cell.angle_alpha   90.00
_cell.angle_beta   90.00
_cell.angle_gamma   90.00
#
_symmetry.space_group_name_H-M   'P 1'
#
loop_
_entity.id
_entity.type
_entity.pdbx_description
1 polymer ?
#
loop_
_entity_poly.entity_id
_entity_poly.type
_entity_poly.pdbx_seq_one_letter_code
_entity_poly.pdbx_strand_id
1 'polypeptide(L)'
;IAESFERIHRSNLIGMGVLPLQYAEGENAESLGLTGHESFDISGLADLEPGKELIVKVTGDDGEEKEFQVKARVDSPVEVEYLRNGGILQTVLRQLLKEG
;
A
#
# COMPACT_ATOMS: atom_id res chain seq x y z
N ILE A 1 -5.51 1.04 -4.73
CA ILE A 1 -4.43 0.92 -5.73
C ILE A 1 -4.71 1.99 -6.79
N ALA A 2 -3.70 2.68 -7.32
CA ALA A 2 -3.87 3.74 -8.32
C ALA A 2 -2.74 3.73 -9.36
N GLU A 3 -2.90 4.42 -10.47
CA GLU A 3 -1.83 4.56 -11.48
C GLU A 3 -0.74 5.53 -11.04
N SER A 4 -1.10 6.56 -10.28
CA SER A 4 -0.16 7.52 -9.70
C SER A 4 -0.75 8.21 -8.48
N PHE A 5 0.10 8.92 -7.73
CA PHE A 5 -0.31 9.75 -6.60
C PHE A 5 0.37 11.11 -6.67
N GLU A 6 -0.38 12.16 -6.35
CA GLU A 6 0.21 13.45 -6.00
C GLU A 6 1.03 13.30 -4.71
N ARG A 7 2.16 14.01 -4.64
CA ARG A 7 3.17 13.85 -3.58
C ARG A 7 2.61 14.10 -2.18
N ILE A 8 1.87 15.19 -1.97
CA ILE A 8 1.30 15.55 -0.67
C ILE A 8 0.17 14.58 -0.30
N HIS A 9 -0.70 14.24 -1.24
CA HIS A 9 -1.79 13.28 -1.01
C HIS A 9 -1.26 11.91 -0.56
N ARG A 10 -0.21 11.42 -1.21
CA ARG A 10 0.47 10.17 -0.83
C ARG A 10 0.98 10.21 0.60
N SER A 11 1.69 11.27 0.99
CA SER A 11 2.22 11.41 2.35
C SER A 11 1.11 11.51 3.40
N ASN A 12 -0.03 12.13 3.08
CA ASN A 12 -1.20 12.16 3.97
C ASN A 12 -1.80 10.76 4.20
N LEU A 13 -1.91 9.93 3.16
CA LEU A 13 -2.40 8.54 3.29
C LEU A 13 -1.53 7.73 4.25
N ILE A 14 -0.21 7.80 4.08
CA ILE A 14 0.76 7.14 4.95
C ILE A 14 0.62 7.64 6.39
N GLY A 15 0.47 8.96 6.57
CA GLY A 15 0.24 9.57 7.88
C GLY A 15 -1.01 9.05 8.59
N MET A 16 -2.03 8.66 7.84
CA MET A 16 -3.26 8.03 8.34
C MET A 16 -3.15 6.50 8.50
N GLY A 17 -2.00 5.90 8.23
CA GLY A 17 -1.80 4.45 8.29
C GLY A 17 -2.30 3.70 7.05
N VAL A 18 -2.63 4.40 5.96
CA VAL A 18 -3.09 3.80 4.71
C VAL A 18 -1.89 3.60 3.78
N LEU A 19 -1.68 2.38 3.29
CA LEU A 19 -0.60 2.05 2.35
C LEU A 19 -0.99 2.44 0.91
N PRO A 20 -0.36 3.45 0.29
CA PRO A 20 -0.58 3.75 -1.11
C PRO A 20 0.12 2.71 -2.00
N LEU A 21 -0.67 2.04 -2.85
CA LEU A 21 -0.19 1.05 -3.81
C LEU A 21 -0.37 1.59 -5.22
N GLN A 22 0.68 1.48 -6.02
CA GLN A 22 0.66 1.87 -7.42
C GLN A 22 0.79 0.68 -8.35
N TYR A 23 0.02 0.66 -9.44
CA TYR A 23 0.23 -0.31 -10.52
C TYR A 23 1.66 -0.21 -11.11
N ALA A 24 2.10 -1.28 -11.77
CA ALA A 24 3.32 -1.24 -12.56
C ALA A 24 3.19 -0.24 -13.73
N GLU A 25 4.33 0.17 -14.30
CA GLU A 25 4.33 1.13 -15.40
C GLU A 25 3.57 0.57 -16.61
N GLY A 26 2.57 1.33 -17.10
CA GLY A 26 1.72 0.92 -18.22
C GLY A 26 0.57 -0.03 -17.84
N GLU A 27 0.44 -0.43 -16.57
CA GLU A 27 -0.70 -1.19 -16.07
C GLU A 27 -1.73 -0.28 -15.39
N ASN A 28 -3.00 -0.65 -15.53
CA ASN A 28 -4.12 -0.05 -14.82
C ASN A 28 -5.25 -1.08 -14.63
N ALA A 29 -6.37 -0.64 -14.04
CA ALA A 29 -7.51 -1.52 -13.81
C ALA A 29 -8.06 -2.11 -15.12
N GLU A 30 -8.16 -1.31 -16.18
CA GLU A 30 -8.71 -1.75 -17.47
C GLU A 30 -7.80 -2.78 -18.17
N SER A 31 -6.48 -2.54 -18.21
CA SER A 31 -5.51 -3.44 -18.82
C SER A 31 -5.43 -4.78 -18.09
N LEU A 32 -5.68 -4.76 -16.78
CA LEU A 32 -5.73 -5.94 -15.93
C LEU A 32 -7.11 -6.61 -15.92
N GLY A 33 -8.13 -5.98 -16.53
CA GLY A 33 -9.50 -6.48 -16.57
C GLY A 33 -10.22 -6.46 -15.22
N LEU A 34 -9.82 -5.57 -14.31
CA LEU A 34 -10.39 -5.44 -12.98
C LEU A 34 -11.71 -4.67 -13.05
N THR A 35 -12.76 -5.26 -12.51
CA THR A 35 -14.11 -4.66 -12.47
C THR A 35 -14.38 -3.93 -11.16
N GLY A 36 -13.61 -4.23 -10.10
CA GLY A 36 -13.78 -3.70 -8.76
C GLY A 36 -14.70 -4.53 -7.85
N HIS A 37 -15.23 -5.66 -8.35
CA HIS A 37 -16.04 -6.61 -7.57
C HIS A 37 -15.19 -7.73 -6.98
N GLU A 38 -13.94 -7.86 -7.43
CA GLU A 38 -13.05 -8.93 -7.02
C GLU A 38 -12.56 -8.74 -5.57
N SER A 39 -12.15 -9.85 -4.95
CA SER A 39 -11.40 -9.81 -3.68
C SER A 39 -9.91 -9.65 -3.95
N PHE A 40 -9.25 -8.78 -3.17
CA PHE A 40 -7.84 -8.44 -3.32
C PHE A 40 -7.04 -8.88 -2.10
N ASP A 41 -6.09 -9.80 -2.30
CA ASP A 41 -5.14 -10.26 -1.31
C ASP A 41 -3.75 -9.70 -1.61
N ILE A 42 -3.15 -9.01 -0.64
CA ILE A 42 -1.85 -8.36 -0.81
C ILE A 42 -0.82 -9.08 0.04
N SER A 43 0.25 -9.59 -0.59
CA SER A 43 1.33 -10.32 0.08
C SER A 43 2.67 -9.58 0.00
N GLY A 44 3.64 -9.97 0.84
CA GLY A 44 4.96 -9.34 0.90
C GLY A 44 5.09 -8.15 1.87
N LEU A 45 4.08 -7.92 2.72
CA LEU A 45 4.03 -6.79 3.66
C LEU A 45 4.95 -6.92 4.89
N ALA A 46 5.36 -8.14 5.26
CA ALA A 46 6.07 -8.40 6.53
C ALA A 46 7.40 -7.63 6.64
N ASP A 47 8.12 -7.56 5.52
CA ASP A 47 9.42 -6.92 5.34
C ASP A 47 9.27 -5.70 4.41
N LEU A 48 8.24 -4.88 4.63
CA LEU A 48 8.01 -3.65 3.87
C LEU A 48 9.22 -2.70 3.99
N GLU A 49 9.72 -2.24 2.85
CA GLU A 49 10.79 -1.27 2.69
C GLU A 49 10.41 -0.21 1.63
N PRO A 50 11.09 0.96 1.58
CA PRO A 50 10.76 2.00 0.62
C PRO A 50 10.77 1.52 -0.83
N GLY A 51 9.70 1.79 -1.57
CA GLY A 51 9.57 1.45 -2.98
C GLY A 51 9.41 -0.04 -3.28
N LYS A 52 9.20 -0.90 -2.27
CA LYS A 52 9.07 -2.35 -2.44
C LYS A 52 7.94 -2.74 -3.40
N GLU A 53 8.19 -3.77 -4.19
CA GLU A 53 7.16 -4.44 -4.99
C GLU A 53 6.43 -5.50 -4.16
N LEU A 54 5.11 -5.51 -4.29
CA LEU A 54 4.20 -6.42 -3.61
C LEU A 54 3.39 -7.18 -4.66
N ILE A 55 2.90 -8.36 -4.28
CA ILE A 55 2.04 -9.17 -5.14
C ILE A 55 0.61 -8.99 -4.68
N VAL A 56 -0.26 -8.65 -5.64
CA VAL A 56 -1.71 -8.59 -5.46
C VAL A 56 -2.31 -9.79 -6.17
N LYS A 57 -2.94 -10.66 -5.39
CA LYS A 57 -3.79 -11.73 -5.90
C LYS A 57 -5.23 -11.21 -5.93
N VAL A 58 -5.90 -11.45 -7.03
CA VAL A 58 -7.28 -11.06 -7.29
C VAL A 58 -8.10 -12.31 -7.52
N THR A 59 -9.22 -12.42 -6.84
CA THR A 59 -10.18 -13.52 -6.99
C THR A 59 -11.51 -12.95 -7.43
N GLY A 60 -11.95 -13.31 -8.64
CA GLY A 60 -13.25 -12.94 -9.20
C GLY A 60 -14.41 -13.72 -8.57
N ASP A 61 -15.64 -13.25 -8.82
CA ASP A 61 -16.87 -13.89 -8.30
C ASP A 61 -17.11 -15.30 -8.87
N ASP A 62 -16.56 -15.58 -10.05
CA ASP A 62 -16.57 -16.90 -10.69
C ASP A 62 -15.43 -17.82 -10.22
N GLY A 63 -14.56 -17.31 -9.34
CA GLY A 63 -13.38 -18.00 -8.83
C GLY A 63 -12.16 -17.92 -9.75
N GLU A 64 -12.19 -17.12 -10.82
CA GLU A 64 -10.99 -16.84 -11.62
C GLU A 64 -9.96 -16.10 -10.76
N GLU A 65 -8.71 -16.58 -10.79
CA GLU A 65 -7.60 -15.98 -10.05
C GLU A 65 -6.61 -15.32 -11.00
N LYS A 66 -6.21 -14.09 -10.68
CA LYS A 66 -5.15 -13.37 -11.36
C LYS A 66 -4.17 -12.79 -10.34
N GLU A 67 -2.90 -12.73 -10.69
CA GLU A 67 -1.89 -12.05 -9.90
C GLU A 67 -1.22 -10.95 -10.72
N PHE A 68 -0.93 -9.83 -10.07
CA PHE A 68 -0.11 -8.76 -10.65
C PHE A 68 0.73 -8.08 -9.57
N GLN A 69 1.75 -7.34 -10.00
CA GLN A 69 2.66 -6.63 -9.11
C GLN A 69 2.22 -5.18 -8.92
N VAL A 70 2.43 -4.67 -7.71
CA VAL A 70 2.23 -3.26 -7.37
C VAL A 70 3.43 -2.74 -6.62
N LYS A 71 3.70 -1.44 -6.77
CA LYS A 71 4.72 -0.74 -5.99
C LYS A 71 4.09 -0.12 -4.74
N ALA A 72 4.64 -0.43 -3.58
CA ALA A 72 4.39 0.32 -2.35
C ALA A 72 4.98 1.73 -2.50
N ARG A 73 4.12 2.76 -2.53
CA ARG A 73 4.53 4.17 -2.67
C ARG A 73 4.93 4.76 -1.31
N VAL A 74 5.90 4.10 -0.69
CA VAL A 74 6.58 4.54 0.53
C VAL A 74 7.97 4.98 0.13
N ASP A 75 8.37 6.20 0.45
CA ASP A 75 9.60 6.80 -0.06
C ASP A 75 10.73 6.83 1.00
N SER A 76 10.42 6.54 2.28
CA SER A 76 11.44 6.56 3.34
C SER A 76 11.19 5.54 4.47
N PRO A 77 12.23 5.16 5.23
CA PRO A 77 12.08 4.28 6.39
C PRO A 77 11.15 4.83 7.47
N VAL A 78 11.08 6.16 7.63
CA VAL A 78 10.19 6.82 8.60
C VAL A 78 8.72 6.60 8.21
N GLU A 79 8.40 6.70 6.92
CA GLU A 79 7.06 6.42 6.42
C GLU A 79 6.67 4.94 6.61
N VAL A 80 7.61 4.01 6.49
CA VAL A 80 7.41 2.59 6.83
C VAL A 80 7.07 2.43 8.32
N GLU A 81 7.79 3.13 9.20
CA GLU A 81 7.51 3.12 10.64
C GLU A 81 6.10 3.64 10.95
N TYR A 82 5.68 4.74 10.31
CA TYR A 82 4.32 5.27 10.46
C TYR A 82 3.27 4.23 10.10
N LEU A 83 3.43 3.53 8.96
CA LEU A 83 2.52 2.47 8.55
C LEU A 83 2.47 1.31 9.56
N ARG A 84 3.63 0.85 10.04
CA ARG A 84 3.70 -0.21 11.07
C ARG A 84 3.04 0.20 12.39
N ASN A 85 3.04 1.49 12.68
CA ASN A 85 2.38 2.02 13.86
C ASN A 85 0.89 2.33 13.67
N GLY A 86 0.36 2.19 12.46
CA GLY A 86 -1.03 2.55 12.12
C GLY A 86 -1.24 4.06 11.96
N GLY A 87 -0.17 4.80 11.68
CA GLY A 87 -0.19 6.24 11.39
C GLY A 87 0.78 7.06 12.22
N ILE A 88 0.93 8.34 11.83
CA ILE A 88 1.86 9.28 12.46
C ILE A 88 1.47 9.59 13.91
N LEU A 89 0.18 9.78 14.19
CA LEU A 89 -0.30 10.10 15.54
C LEU A 89 0.00 8.96 16.52
N GLN A 90 -0.18 7.70 16.08
CA GLN A 90 0.13 6.52 16.88
C GLN A 90 1.64 6.39 17.12
N THR A 91 2.45 6.73 16.11
CA THR A 91 3.92 6.74 16.24
C THR A 91 4.37 7.72 17.31
N VAL A 92 3.92 8.98 17.22
CA VAL A 92 4.27 10.04 18.18
C VAL A 92 3.79 9.68 19.59
N LEU A 93 2.55 9.18 19.74
CA LEU A 93 2.04 8.75 21.04
C LEU A 93 2.91 7.66 21.68
N ARG A 94 3.32 6.64 20.91
CA ARG A 94 4.20 5.57 21.39
C ARG A 94 5.60 6.06 21.78
N GLN A 95 6.11 7.09 21.10
CA GLN A 95 7.40 7.70 21.45
C GLN A 95 7.30 8.45 22.79
N LEU A 96 6.27 9.28 22.96
CA LEU A 96 6.04 10.02 24.20
C LEU A 96 5.87 9.09 25.42
N LEU A 97 5.18 7.96 25.26
CA LEU A 97 5.01 6.97 26.33
C LEU A 97 6.29 6.19 26.68
N LYS A 98 7.31 6.20 25.82
CA LYS A 98 8.61 5.57 26.09
C LYS A 98 9.60 6.53 26.76
N GLU A 99 9.39 7.82 26.60
CA GLU A 99 10.24 8.88 27.14
C GLU A 99 9.84 9.32 28.55
N GLY A 100 8.63 8.97 29.00
CA GLY A 100 8.13 9.19 30.37
C GLY A 100 8.24 7.96 31.24
#